data_AF-A0A8S0Z0V2-F1
#
_entry.id   AF-A0A8S0Z0V2-F1
#
_cell.length_a   1.000
_cell.length_b   1.000
_cell.length_c   1.000
_cell.angle_alpha   90.00
_cell.angle_beta   90.00
_cell.angle_gamma   90.00
#
_symmetry.space_group_name_H-M   'P 1'
#
loop_
_entity.id
_entity.type
_entity.pdbx_description
1 polymer ?
#
loop_
_entity_poly.entity_id
_entity_poly.type
_entity_poly.pdbx_seq_one_letter_code
_entity_poly.pdbx_strand_id
1 'polypeptide(L)'
;MFPDTLSRIVLPLRQVLVMQSANLHLSATNCAAVKKTTSAAGGVMGLGKGKKKGAKLSTMEKKEMPVESDPEKLVHYVCGSNIYTTGEDVKIKDDSEYPEWLWSLNTGRAVPLEELDPSTKEYWLRVRAAGMRRNNKLRSMRRF
;
A
#
# COMPACT_ATOMS: atom_id res chain seq x y z
N MET A 1 -30.93 82.09 -16.52
CA MET A 1 -29.63 81.45 -16.75
C MET A 1 -29.62 80.18 -15.90
N PHE A 2 -30.07 79.07 -16.47
CA PHE A 2 -29.78 77.71 -15.99
C PHE A 2 -28.52 77.23 -16.74
N PRO A 3 -27.76 76.18 -16.34
CA PRO A 3 -28.20 75.05 -15.51
C PRO A 3 -27.10 74.54 -14.53
N ASP A 4 -27.38 73.54 -13.68
CA ASP A 4 -26.79 72.18 -13.72
C ASP A 4 -26.22 71.89 -12.30
N THR A 5 -26.19 70.71 -11.68
CA THR A 5 -26.53 69.34 -12.02
C THR A 5 -26.50 68.51 -10.73
N LEU A 6 -27.37 67.50 -10.65
CA LEU A 6 -27.09 66.09 -10.31
C LEU A 6 -26.08 65.82 -9.16
N SER A 7 -26.54 65.31 -8.02
CA SER A 7 -26.81 63.88 -7.77
C SER A 7 -25.69 63.21 -6.97
N ARG A 8 -26.09 62.66 -5.82
CA ARG A 8 -25.73 61.32 -5.33
C ARG A 8 -24.23 61.00 -5.29
N ILE A 9 -23.67 61.17 -4.09
CA ILE A 9 -22.90 60.17 -3.33
C ILE A 9 -22.51 58.94 -4.19
N VAL A 10 -21.28 58.94 -4.68
CA VAL A 10 -20.58 57.73 -5.13
C VAL A 10 -19.33 57.60 -4.27
N LEU A 11 -19.35 56.59 -3.40
CA LEU A 11 -18.20 56.18 -2.59
C LEU A 11 -17.09 55.67 -3.51
N PRO A 12 -15.83 56.13 -3.38
CA PRO A 12 -14.73 55.55 -4.14
C PRO A 12 -14.37 54.17 -3.55
N LEU A 13 -14.82 53.15 -4.27
CA LEU A 13 -14.47 51.75 -4.11
C LEU A 13 -13.02 51.53 -4.58
N ARG A 14 -12.04 51.58 -3.67
CA ARG A 14 -10.71 50.95 -3.88
C ARG A 14 -9.90 50.84 -2.59
N GLN A 15 -10.35 49.99 -1.67
CA GLN A 15 -9.42 49.35 -0.74
C GLN A 15 -8.59 48.34 -1.54
N VAL A 16 -7.36 48.72 -1.89
CA VAL A 16 -6.35 47.80 -2.39
C VAL A 16 -5.81 47.04 -1.19
N LEU A 17 -6.46 45.93 -0.83
CA LEU A 17 -5.89 44.94 0.07
C LEU A 17 -4.85 44.16 -0.75
N VAL A 18 -3.58 44.45 -0.50
CA VAL A 18 -2.46 43.62 -0.95
C VAL A 18 -2.53 42.31 -0.19
N MET A 19 -3.19 41.29 -0.76
CA MET A 19 -2.93 39.91 -0.35
C MET A 19 -1.62 39.49 -0.98
N GLN A 20 -0.55 39.50 -0.18
CA GLN A 20 0.63 38.70 -0.48
C GLN A 20 0.17 37.23 -0.52
N SER A 21 0.05 36.70 -1.73
CA SER A 21 -0.08 35.27 -1.96
C SER A 21 1.14 34.59 -1.35
N ALA A 22 0.96 33.92 -0.22
CA ALA A 22 1.93 32.97 0.28
C ALA A 22 2.04 31.85 -0.76
N ASN A 23 3.02 31.97 -1.65
CA ASN A 23 3.42 30.89 -2.54
C ASN A 23 4.00 29.78 -1.65
N LEU A 24 3.13 28.87 -1.21
CA LEU A 24 3.55 27.61 -0.65
C LEU A 24 4.25 26.86 -1.80
N HIS A 25 5.57 26.94 -1.84
CA HIS A 25 6.40 26.13 -2.71
C HIS A 25 6.32 24.68 -2.25
N LEU A 26 5.19 24.03 -2.56
CA LEU A 26 5.05 22.60 -2.52
C LEU A 26 5.85 22.08 -3.72
N SER A 27 7.15 21.86 -3.52
CA SER A 27 7.95 21.10 -4.45
C SER A 27 7.33 19.70 -4.53
N ALA A 28 6.49 19.48 -5.53
CA ALA A 28 6.00 18.17 -5.87
C ALA A 28 7.21 17.35 -6.33
N THR A 29 7.82 16.64 -5.38
CA THR A 29 8.73 15.55 -5.69
C THR A 29 7.91 14.52 -6.45
N ASN A 30 8.07 14.51 -7.77
CA ASN A 30 7.57 13.45 -8.62
C ASN A 30 8.33 12.17 -8.25
N CYS A 31 7.85 11.46 -7.23
CA CYS A 31 8.30 10.10 -6.96
C CYS A 31 7.81 9.24 -8.13
N ALA A 32 8.71 8.92 -9.05
CA ALA A 32 8.45 7.95 -10.11
C ALA A 32 8.05 6.62 -9.46
N ALA A 33 6.76 6.33 -9.42
CA ALA A 33 6.27 5.03 -9.02
C ALA A 33 6.67 4.02 -10.11
N VAL A 34 7.78 3.32 -9.89
CA VAL A 34 8.16 2.14 -10.66
C VAL A 34 7.00 1.15 -10.55
N LYS A 35 6.29 0.96 -11.66
CA LYS A 35 5.29 -0.09 -11.79
C LYS A 35 6.03 -1.42 -11.65
N LYS A 36 5.76 -2.18 -10.59
CA LYS A 36 6.11 -3.60 -10.56
C LYS A 36 5.23 -4.31 -11.58
N THR A 37 5.73 -4.50 -12.80
CA THR A 37 5.16 -5.45 -13.75
C THR A 37 5.45 -6.85 -13.21
N THR A 38 4.51 -7.38 -12.43
CA THR A 38 4.51 -8.79 -12.04
C THR A 38 4.06 -9.60 -13.23
N SER A 39 4.98 -9.90 -14.15
CA SER A 39 4.99 -11.12 -14.96
C SER A 39 6.10 -11.03 -16.01
N ALA A 40 6.95 -12.06 -15.98
CA ALA A 40 7.92 -12.44 -16.99
C ALA A 40 9.22 -11.60 -17.10
N ALA A 41 10.31 -12.37 -17.19
CA ALA A 41 11.69 -11.99 -17.52
C ALA A 41 12.50 -11.36 -16.37
N GLY A 42 13.31 -12.21 -15.73
CA GLY A 42 14.55 -11.75 -15.12
C GLY A 42 15.40 -11.00 -16.15
N GLY A 43 16.11 -9.97 -15.69
CA GLY A 43 17.06 -9.25 -16.52
C GLY A 43 16.97 -7.73 -16.40
N VAL A 44 17.16 -7.19 -15.19
CA VAL A 44 17.81 -5.88 -15.06
C VAL A 44 19.32 -6.15 -14.93
N MET A 45 19.92 -6.54 -16.05
CA MET A 45 21.36 -6.48 -16.24
C MET A 45 21.61 -5.90 -17.63
N GLY A 46 22.30 -4.76 -17.65
CA GLY A 46 23.04 -4.31 -18.82
C GLY A 46 22.18 -3.75 -19.95
N LEU A 47 22.06 -2.43 -19.94
CA LEU A 47 22.02 -1.62 -21.15
C LEU A 47 23.34 -1.88 -21.91
N GLY A 48 23.42 -3.00 -22.63
CA GLY A 48 24.68 -3.51 -23.17
C GLY A 48 24.44 -4.63 -24.17
N LYS A 49 24.62 -4.30 -25.44
CA LYS A 49 24.53 -5.18 -26.61
C LYS A 49 25.52 -6.35 -26.46
N GLY A 50 25.06 -7.45 -25.86
CA GLY A 50 25.91 -8.59 -25.52
C GLY A 50 25.11 -9.87 -25.42
N LYS A 51 25.03 -10.60 -26.54
CA LYS A 51 24.44 -11.92 -26.71
C LYS A 51 25.17 -12.94 -25.82
N LYS A 52 24.79 -13.07 -24.54
CA LYS A 52 25.17 -14.18 -23.67
C LYS A 52 24.03 -15.18 -23.60
N LYS A 53 24.32 -16.38 -24.08
CA LYS A 53 23.46 -17.56 -24.13
C LYS A 53 22.71 -17.71 -22.81
N GLY A 54 21.39 -17.84 -22.90
CA GLY A 54 20.52 -18.15 -21.78
C GLY A 54 20.98 -19.44 -21.11
N ALA A 55 21.69 -19.29 -19.99
CA ALA A 55 21.73 -20.32 -18.99
C ALA A 55 20.28 -20.53 -18.56
N LYS A 56 19.71 -21.70 -18.90
CA LYS A 56 18.50 -22.19 -18.25
C LYS A 56 18.73 -22.00 -16.74
N LEU A 57 18.05 -21.03 -16.15
CA LEU A 57 17.77 -21.06 -14.73
C LEU A 57 17.06 -22.39 -14.52
N SER A 58 17.78 -23.37 -13.99
CA SER A 58 17.20 -24.63 -13.57
C SER A 58 16.05 -24.27 -12.66
N THR A 59 14.83 -24.53 -13.10
CA THR A 59 13.65 -24.49 -12.26
C THR A 59 13.97 -25.38 -11.06
N MET A 60 14.32 -24.76 -9.93
CA MET A 60 14.51 -25.48 -8.69
C MET A 60 13.17 -26.14 -8.39
N GLU A 61 13.10 -27.46 -8.54
CA GLU A 61 11.90 -28.22 -8.24
C GLU A 61 11.59 -28.02 -6.75
N LYS A 62 10.37 -27.55 -6.47
CA LYS A 62 9.92 -27.34 -5.10
C LYS A 62 9.79 -28.72 -4.46
N LYS A 63 10.59 -29.00 -3.44
CA LYS A 63 10.45 -30.21 -2.63
C LYS A 63 9.17 -30.09 -1.81
N GLU A 64 8.12 -30.79 -2.20
CA GLU A 64 6.90 -30.92 -1.40
C GLU A 64 7.17 -31.93 -0.28
N MET A 65 7.13 -31.47 0.97
CA MET A 65 7.21 -32.35 2.13
C MET A 65 5.84 -32.98 2.39
N PRO A 66 5.78 -34.27 2.74
CA PRO A 66 4.52 -34.91 3.11
C PRO A 66 3.95 -34.22 4.36
N VAL A 67 2.65 -33.96 4.35
CA VAL A 67 1.94 -33.39 5.50
C VAL A 67 1.66 -34.52 6.49
N GLU A 68 2.13 -34.37 7.72
CA GLU A 68 1.81 -35.29 8.83
C GLU A 68 0.29 -35.37 9.02
N SER A 69 -0.25 -36.60 9.12
CA SER A 69 -1.70 -36.85 9.26
C SER A 69 -2.11 -37.23 10.68
N ASP A 70 -1.16 -37.37 11.60
CA ASP A 70 -1.42 -37.78 12.97
C ASP A 70 -2.00 -36.61 13.79
N PRO A 71 -3.21 -36.74 14.36
CA PRO A 71 -3.89 -35.63 15.04
C PRO A 71 -3.16 -35.18 16.31
N GLU A 72 -2.56 -36.11 17.07
CA GLU A 72 -1.83 -35.79 18.30
C GLU A 72 -0.60 -34.92 18.03
N LYS A 73 0.12 -35.18 16.94
CA LYS A 73 1.27 -34.35 16.54
C LYS A 73 0.83 -32.96 16.11
N LEU A 74 -0.27 -32.84 15.36
CA LEU A 74 -0.78 -31.55 14.87
C LEU A 74 -1.26 -30.63 16.00
N VAL A 75 -1.72 -31.18 17.12
CA VAL A 75 -2.17 -30.42 18.29
C VAL A 75 -0.99 -29.97 19.16
N HIS A 76 0.07 -30.77 19.26
CA HIS A 76 1.20 -30.48 20.15
C HIS A 76 2.37 -29.77 19.47
N TYR A 77 2.49 -29.86 18.14
CA TYR A 77 3.63 -29.34 17.40
C TYR A 77 3.19 -28.48 16.22
N VAL A 78 3.99 -27.45 15.92
CA VAL A 78 3.85 -26.65 14.71
C VAL A 78 4.57 -27.37 13.58
N CYS A 79 3.87 -28.31 12.94
CA CYS A 79 4.41 -29.10 11.84
C CYS A 79 4.86 -28.22 10.67
N GLY A 80 6.10 -28.43 10.20
CA GLY A 80 6.69 -27.64 9.11
C GLY A 80 7.37 -26.34 9.56
N SER A 81 7.53 -26.14 10.88
CA SER A 81 8.32 -25.04 11.42
C SER A 81 9.83 -25.27 11.22
N ASN A 82 10.28 -26.52 11.24
CA ASN A 82 11.68 -26.85 11.01
C ASN A 82 12.01 -26.95 9.51
N ILE A 83 12.89 -26.07 9.03
CA ILE A 83 13.42 -26.07 7.65
C ILE A 83 14.73 -26.87 7.49
N TYR A 84 15.35 -27.25 8.60
CA TYR A 84 16.63 -27.95 8.61
C TYR A 84 16.44 -29.45 8.48
N THR A 85 17.44 -30.15 7.92
CA THR A 85 17.43 -31.62 7.79
C THR A 85 17.51 -32.33 9.14
N THR A 86 17.97 -31.63 10.18
CA THR A 86 18.17 -32.14 11.53
C THR A 86 17.51 -31.18 12.51
N GLY A 87 16.61 -31.68 13.34
CA GLY A 87 15.92 -30.92 14.37
C GLY A 87 14.48 -31.40 14.56
N GLU A 88 13.87 -30.93 15.64
CA GLU A 88 12.46 -31.19 15.94
C GLU A 88 11.62 -29.93 15.64
N ASP A 89 10.34 -30.14 15.37
CA ASP A 89 9.38 -29.03 15.19
C ASP A 89 9.10 -28.32 16.52
N VAL A 90 8.72 -27.04 16.44
CA VAL A 90 8.43 -26.23 17.62
C VAL A 90 7.19 -26.78 18.34
N LYS A 91 7.36 -27.14 19.61
CA LYS A 91 6.25 -27.57 20.48
C LYS A 91 5.40 -26.38 20.92
N ILE A 92 4.07 -26.54 20.85
CA ILE A 92 3.09 -25.58 21.34
C ILE A 92 3.10 -25.61 22.86
N LYS A 93 3.14 -24.42 23.47
CA LYS A 93 3.18 -24.21 24.91
C LYS A 93 1.81 -23.80 25.44
N ASP A 94 1.71 -23.64 26.76
CA ASP A 94 0.48 -23.15 27.39
C ASP A 94 0.22 -21.68 27.04
N ASP A 95 -1.06 -21.29 27.02
CA ASP A 95 -1.50 -19.94 26.61
C ASP A 95 -0.88 -18.81 27.46
N SER A 96 -0.48 -19.10 28.70
CA SER A 96 0.15 -18.14 29.62
C SER A 96 1.58 -17.76 29.24
N GLU A 97 2.27 -18.57 28.42
CA GLU A 97 3.61 -18.24 27.95
C GLU A 97 3.60 -17.26 26.78
N TYR A 98 2.46 -17.12 26.11
CA TYR A 98 2.32 -16.21 24.98
C TYR A 98 1.86 -14.83 25.46
N PRO A 99 2.31 -13.75 24.81
CA PRO A 99 1.94 -12.40 25.20
C PRO A 99 0.48 -12.09 24.87
N GLU A 100 -0.17 -11.29 25.72
CA GLU A 100 -1.61 -10.99 25.66
C GLU A 100 -2.08 -10.41 24.32
N TRP A 101 -1.23 -9.64 23.64
CA TRP A 101 -1.58 -9.04 22.35
C TRP A 101 -1.88 -10.07 21.26
N LEU A 102 -1.39 -11.31 21.39
CA LEU A 102 -1.65 -12.39 20.44
C LEU A 102 -3.15 -12.69 20.33
N TRP A 103 -3.83 -12.72 21.46
CA TRP A 103 -5.27 -13.00 21.57
C TRP A 103 -6.14 -11.78 21.21
N SER A 104 -5.54 -10.60 21.16
CA SER A 104 -6.20 -9.36 20.75
C SER A 104 -6.21 -9.14 19.23
N LEU A 105 -5.54 -9.99 18.45
CA LEU A 105 -5.48 -9.87 17.00
C LEU A 105 -6.81 -10.22 16.32
N ASN A 106 -7.19 -9.45 15.31
CA ASN A 106 -8.35 -9.77 14.47
C ASN A 106 -8.01 -10.92 13.51
N THR A 107 -8.47 -12.13 13.83
CA THR A 107 -8.37 -13.33 12.99
C THR A 107 -9.51 -13.46 11.98
N GLY A 108 -10.52 -12.58 12.08
CA GLY A 108 -11.71 -12.61 11.24
C GLY A 108 -11.56 -11.80 9.95
N ARG A 109 -12.69 -11.28 9.48
CA ARG A 109 -12.71 -10.42 8.30
C ARG A 109 -11.94 -9.12 8.59
N ALA A 110 -11.16 -8.68 7.61
CA ALA A 110 -10.54 -7.36 7.64
C ALA A 110 -11.62 -6.28 7.81
N VAL A 111 -11.43 -5.44 8.82
CA VAL A 111 -12.40 -4.41 9.22
C VAL A 111 -12.76 -3.50 8.01
N PRO A 112 -14.05 -3.24 7.77
CA PRO A 112 -14.50 -2.36 6.70
C PRO A 112 -14.13 -0.90 7.00
N LEU A 113 -14.10 -0.08 5.95
CA LEU A 113 -13.69 1.33 6.07
C LEU A 113 -14.62 2.15 6.99
N GLU A 114 -15.90 1.80 7.03
CA GLU A 114 -16.95 2.50 7.76
C GLU A 114 -16.81 2.37 9.28
N GLU A 115 -16.22 1.27 9.74
CA GLU A 115 -16.00 0.99 11.17
C GLU A 115 -14.66 1.56 11.68
N LEU A 116 -13.76 1.97 10.77
CA LEU A 116 -12.47 2.54 11.15
C LEU A 116 -12.60 4.01 11.52
N ASP A 117 -11.89 4.38 12.60
CA ASP A 117 -11.80 5.77 13.05
C ASP A 117 -10.95 6.64 12.09
N PRO A 118 -11.48 7.77 11.57
CA PRO A 118 -10.75 8.69 10.71
C PRO A 118 -9.50 9.33 11.33
N SER A 119 -9.39 9.35 12.65
CA SER A 119 -8.20 9.89 13.32
C SER A 119 -6.98 8.94 13.27
N THR A 120 -7.23 7.66 12.96
CA THR A 120 -6.21 6.61 12.96
C THR A 120 -5.54 6.45 11.59
N LYS A 121 -4.24 6.11 11.57
CA LYS A 121 -3.47 5.90 10.33
C LYS A 121 -4.05 4.79 9.44
N GLU A 122 -4.60 3.75 10.05
CA GLU A 122 -5.16 2.58 9.38
C GLU A 122 -6.31 2.95 8.44
N TYR A 123 -7.15 3.90 8.85
CA TYR A 123 -8.25 4.42 8.05
C TYR A 123 -7.73 4.99 6.73
N TRP A 124 -6.73 5.86 6.81
CA TRP A 124 -6.15 6.51 5.63
C TRP A 124 -5.40 5.56 4.71
N LEU A 125 -4.77 4.50 5.24
CA LEU A 125 -4.19 3.44 4.42
C LEU A 125 -5.28 2.71 3.62
N ARG A 126 -6.44 2.47 4.24
CA ARG A 126 -7.60 1.83 3.61
C ARG A 126 -8.24 2.73 2.54
N VAL A 127 -8.41 4.02 2.82
CA VAL A 127 -8.88 5.04 1.85
C VAL A 127 -7.94 5.08 0.64
N ARG A 128 -6.63 5.15 0.88
CA ARG A 128 -5.62 5.17 -0.20
C ARG A 128 -5.72 3.91 -1.07
N ALA A 129 -5.81 2.74 -0.46
CA ALA A 129 -5.96 1.48 -1.20
C ALA A 129 -7.25 1.47 -2.05
N ALA A 130 -8.37 1.96 -1.52
CA ALA A 130 -9.62 2.08 -2.26
C ALA A 130 -9.50 3.04 -3.46
N GLY A 131 -8.87 4.20 -3.27
CA GLY A 131 -8.58 5.16 -4.35
C GLY A 131 -7.70 4.58 -5.46
N MET A 132 -6.66 3.82 -5.09
CA MET A 132 -5.81 3.12 -6.07
C MET A 132 -6.61 2.08 -6.88
N ARG A 133 -7.47 1.28 -6.23
CA ARG A 133 -8.32 0.30 -6.93
C ARG A 133 -9.26 0.98 -7.91
N ARG A 134 -9.91 2.08 -7.50
CA ARG A 134 -10.78 2.89 -8.38
C ARG A 134 -10.00 3.42 -9.58
N ASN A 135 -8.83 4.02 -9.35
CA ASN A 135 -8.00 4.55 -10.43
C ASN A 135 -7.51 3.47 -11.39
N ASN A 136 -7.12 2.30 -10.88
CA ASN A 136 -6.74 1.17 -11.73
C ASN A 136 -7.92 0.68 -12.58
N LYS A 137 -9.14 0.65 -12.02
CA LYS A 137 -10.35 0.29 -12.77
C LYS A 137 -10.66 1.31 -13.86
N LEU A 138 -10.61 2.61 -13.55
CA LEU A 138 -10.82 3.68 -14.53
C LEU A 138 -9.77 3.63 -15.66
N ARG A 139 -8.50 3.39 -15.32
CA ARG A 139 -7.43 3.25 -16.30
C ARG A 139 -7.60 2.02 -17.19
N SER A 140 -8.08 0.91 -16.63
CA SER A 140 -8.36 -0.30 -17.41
C SER A 140 -9.50 -0.10 -18.42
N MET A 141 -10.44 0.81 -18.16
CA MET A 141 -11.56 1.10 -19.06
C MET A 141 -11.22 2.18 -20.11
N ARG A 142 -10.14 2.93 -19.92
CA ARG A 142 -9.69 3.93 -20.88
C ARG A 142 -9.05 3.22 -22.08
N ARG A 143 -9.58 3.45 -23.27
CA ARG A 143 -8.92 3.06 -24.53
C ARG A 143 -7.69 3.96 -24.74
N PHE A 144 -6.63 3.37 -25.30
CA PHE A 144 -5.33 4.02 -25.54
C PHE A 144 -5.45 5.34 -26.28
#